data_AF-B5XGZ0-F1
#
_entry.id   AF-B5XGZ0-F1
#
_cell.length_a   1.000
_cell.length_b   1.000
_cell.length_c   1.000
_cell.angle_alpha   90.00
_cell.angle_beta   90.00
_cell.angle_gamma   90.00
#
_symmetry.space_group_name_H-M   'P 1'
#
loop_
_entity.id
_entity.type
_entity.pdbx_description
1 polymer ?
#
loop_
_entity_poly.entity_id
_entity_poly.type
_entity_poly.pdbx_seq_one_letter_code
_entity_poly.pdbx_strand_id
1 'polypeptide(L)'
;MEAVLAKYENQINVFSEFLEDLPDTDEPVWVLGECYNVKTEKTELLSDVHSRLWFTYRKKFSPIGGTGPSSDTGWGCMLRCGQMILAQALVCSQLGRAWRLG
;
A
#
# COMPACT_ATOMS: atom_id res chain seq x y z
N MET A 1 15.97 -3.93 -17.78
CA MET A 1 14.94 -4.67 -17.01
C MET A 1 15.29 -4.64 -15.52
N GLU A 2 16.55 -4.90 -15.16
CA GLU A 2 17.02 -4.89 -13.77
C GLU A 2 16.87 -3.56 -13.02
N ALA A 3 17.19 -2.42 -13.64
CA ALA A 3 17.05 -1.10 -12.98
C ALA A 3 15.60 -0.70 -12.64
N VAL A 4 14.61 -1.34 -13.28
CA VAL A 4 13.19 -1.12 -12.97
C VAL A 4 12.80 -1.99 -11.77
N LEU A 5 13.22 -3.26 -11.76
CA LEU A 5 13.00 -4.20 -10.66
C LEU A 5 13.67 -3.72 -9.36
N ALA A 6 14.94 -3.28 -9.43
CA ALA A 6 15.69 -2.74 -8.30
C ALA A 6 15.01 -1.52 -7.65
N LYS A 7 14.19 -0.77 -8.41
CA LYS A 7 13.44 0.38 -7.88
C LYS A 7 12.13 -0.02 -7.20
N TYR A 8 11.49 -1.10 -7.67
CA TYR A 8 10.31 -1.69 -7.03
C TYR A 8 10.71 -2.46 -5.76
N GLU A 9 11.81 -3.22 -5.81
CA GLU A 9 12.43 -3.83 -4.63
C GLU A 9 12.77 -2.79 -3.56
N ASN A 10 13.29 -1.62 -3.95
CA ASN A 10 13.55 -0.53 -3.00
C ASN A 10 12.28 0.02 -2.33
N GLN A 11 11.14 0.11 -3.03
CA GLN A 11 9.89 0.59 -2.41
C GLN A 11 9.23 -0.45 -1.51
N ILE A 12 9.35 -1.73 -1.86
CA ILE A 12 8.81 -2.85 -1.06
C ILE A 12 9.68 -3.06 0.19
N ASN A 13 11.00 -3.03 0.05
CA ASN A 13 11.94 -3.16 1.18
C ASN A 13 11.83 -2.01 2.19
N VAL A 14 11.56 -0.79 1.72
CA VAL A 14 11.33 0.36 2.60
C VAL A 14 10.09 0.15 3.48
N PHE A 15 9.03 -0.44 2.92
CA PHE A 15 7.81 -0.68 3.69
C PHE A 15 8.01 -1.76 4.76
N SER A 16 8.79 -2.81 4.45
CA SER A 16 9.16 -3.83 5.46
C SER A 16 10.08 -3.27 6.54
N GLU A 17 11.05 -2.40 6.20
CA GLU A 17 11.93 -1.76 7.19
C GLU A 17 11.16 -0.86 8.16
N PHE A 18 10.22 -0.04 7.68
CA PHE A 18 9.38 0.81 8.55
C PHE A 18 8.46 0.01 9.49
N LEU A 19 8.18 -1.24 9.16
CA LEU A 19 7.32 -2.12 9.96
C LEU A 19 8.10 -2.90 11.03
N GLU A 20 9.43 -2.91 10.98
CA GLU A 20 10.26 -3.39 12.08
C GLU A 20 10.21 -2.44 13.29
N ASP A 21 9.90 -1.16 13.07
CA ASP A 21 9.84 -0.09 14.08
C ASP A 21 8.50 0.02 14.83
N LEU A 22 7.61 -0.98 14.74
CA LEU A 22 6.37 -0.95 15.53
C LEU A 22 6.70 -0.93 17.04
N PRO A 23 6.06 -0.03 17.83
CA PRO A 23 6.35 0.09 19.25
C PRO A 23 6.02 -1.23 19.97
N ASP A 24 6.90 -1.64 20.89
CA ASP A 24 6.68 -2.79 21.75
C ASP A 24 5.65 -2.43 22.83
N THR A 25 4.37 -2.67 22.54
CA THR A 25 3.24 -2.32 23.39
C THR A 25 2.18 -3.41 23.40
N ASP A 26 1.39 -3.47 24.48
CA ASP A 26 0.21 -4.34 24.59
C ASP A 26 -1.07 -3.68 24.05
N GLU A 27 -0.98 -2.40 23.64
CA GLU A 27 -2.09 -1.69 23.02
C GLU A 27 -2.48 -2.30 21.66
N PRO A 28 -3.78 -2.44 21.37
CA PRO A 28 -4.25 -3.04 20.12
C PRO A 28 -3.99 -2.12 18.93
N VAL A 29 -3.56 -2.72 17.82
CA VAL A 29 -3.45 -2.05 16.52
C VAL A 29 -4.67 -2.39 15.68
N TRP A 30 -5.36 -1.34 15.21
CA TRP A 30 -6.54 -1.49 14.37
C TRP A 30 -6.22 -1.18 12.92
N VAL A 31 -6.57 -2.11 12.03
CA VAL A 31 -6.46 -1.93 10.58
C VAL A 31 -7.81 -2.23 9.96
N LEU A 32 -8.48 -1.21 9.44
CA LEU A 32 -9.72 -1.34 8.64
C LEU A 32 -10.76 -2.28 9.28
N GLY A 33 -10.98 -2.16 10.59
CA GLY A 33 -11.96 -2.94 11.36
C GLY A 33 -11.43 -4.23 11.99
N GLU A 34 -10.20 -4.66 11.69
CA GLU A 34 -9.53 -5.79 12.35
C GLU A 34 -8.61 -5.29 13.46
N CYS A 35 -8.52 -6.05 14.55
CA CYS A 35 -7.72 -5.75 15.73
C CYS A 35 -6.58 -6.75 15.86
N TYR A 36 -5.37 -6.27 16.09
CA TYR A 36 -4.16 -7.07 16.20
C TYR A 36 -3.38 -6.73 17.47
N ASN A 37 -2.79 -7.74 18.11
CA ASN A 37 -1.74 -7.55 19.10
C ASN A 37 -0.35 -7.62 18.42
N VAL A 38 0.45 -6.56 18.57
CA VAL A 38 1.77 -6.46 17.88
C VAL A 38 2.75 -7.56 18.29
N LYS A 39 2.68 -8.05 19.53
CA LYS A 39 3.62 -9.06 20.05
C LYS A 39 3.26 -10.46 19.55
N THR A 40 1.97 -10.79 19.50
CA THR A 40 1.51 -12.15 19.18
C THR A 40 1.08 -12.32 17.72
N GLU A 41 0.64 -11.26 17.05
CA GLU A 41 0.03 -11.29 15.71
C GLU A 41 0.76 -10.38 14.72
N LYS A 42 2.08 -10.19 14.91
CA LYS A 42 2.90 -9.31 14.06
C LYS A 42 2.77 -9.71 12.59
N THR A 43 2.95 -10.99 12.28
CA THR A 43 2.95 -11.49 10.90
C THR A 43 1.60 -11.26 10.20
N GLU A 44 0.50 -11.46 10.91
CA GLU A 44 -0.87 -11.27 10.43
C GLU A 44 -1.16 -9.79 10.18
N LEU A 45 -0.74 -8.92 11.11
CA LEU A 45 -0.79 -7.47 10.96
C LEU A 45 -0.02 -7.03 9.71
N LEU A 46 1.22 -7.50 9.55
CA LEU A 46 2.06 -7.17 8.39
C LEU A 46 1.45 -7.67 7.08
N SER A 47 0.95 -8.91 7.07
CA SER A 47 0.26 -9.48 5.93
C SER A 47 -0.96 -8.66 5.54
N ASP A 48 -1.75 -8.18 6.51
CA ASP A 48 -2.92 -7.37 6.22
C ASP A 48 -2.59 -6.04 5.57
N VAL A 49 -1.59 -5.33 6.11
CA VAL A 49 -1.14 -4.05 5.55
C VAL A 49 -0.52 -4.26 4.16
N HIS A 50 0.36 -5.26 4.00
CA HIS A 50 1.01 -5.57 2.72
C HIS A 50 0.01 -5.99 1.62
N SER A 51 -1.12 -6.57 2.02
CA SER A 51 -2.18 -6.96 1.09
C SER A 51 -2.97 -5.76 0.54
N ARG A 52 -2.83 -4.55 1.10
CA ARG A 52 -3.56 -3.39 0.62
C ARG A 52 -2.95 -2.85 -0.68
N LEU A 53 -3.81 -2.55 -1.65
CA LEU A 53 -3.38 -1.99 -2.94
C LEU A 53 -2.80 -0.59 -2.75
N TRP A 54 -1.47 -0.48 -2.83
CA TRP A 54 -0.73 0.76 -2.65
C TRP A 54 -0.49 1.47 -3.98
N PHE A 55 -1.01 2.70 -4.10
CA PHE A 55 -0.80 3.54 -5.28
C PHE A 55 0.09 4.73 -4.94
N THR A 56 1.17 4.87 -5.69
CA THR A 56 2.15 5.96 -5.56
C THR A 56 2.19 6.81 -6.82
N TYR A 57 2.95 7.91 -6.78
CA TYR A 57 3.23 8.69 -7.96
C TYR A 57 3.81 7.85 -9.09
N ARG A 58 3.37 8.12 -10.31
CA ARG A 58 3.86 7.51 -11.54
C ARG A 58 4.42 8.58 -12.46
N LYS A 59 5.29 8.13 -13.35
CA LYS A 59 5.91 8.95 -14.38
C LYS A 59 6.04 8.14 -15.66
N LYS A 60 6.15 8.82 -16.79
CA LYS A 60 6.21 8.22 -18.13
C LYS A 60 4.94 7.45 -18.50
N PHE A 61 3.78 7.83 -17.95
CA PHE A 61 2.50 7.38 -18.48
C PHE A 61 2.11 8.22 -19.70
N SER A 62 1.23 7.70 -20.56
CA SER A 62 0.73 8.42 -21.72
C SER A 62 0.18 9.80 -21.33
N PRO A 63 0.56 10.89 -22.00
CA PRO A 63 0.11 12.23 -21.65
C PRO A 63 -1.41 12.30 -21.49
N ILE A 64 -1.88 12.80 -20.34
CA ILE A 64 -3.31 12.91 -20.07
C ILE A 64 -3.92 13.87 -21.09
N GLY A 65 -4.90 13.40 -21.87
CA GLY A 65 -5.49 14.20 -22.95
C GLY A 65 -4.55 14.47 -24.13
N GLY A 66 -3.49 13.68 -24.31
CA GLY A 66 -2.55 13.77 -25.46
C GLY A 66 -1.43 14.80 -25.30
N THR A 67 -1.67 15.90 -24.59
CA THR A 67 -0.69 16.98 -24.35
C THR A 67 -0.50 17.36 -22.89
N GLY A 68 -1.30 16.81 -21.98
CA GLY A 68 -1.22 17.09 -20.55
C GLY A 68 -0.06 16.39 -19.86
N PRO A 69 -0.06 16.36 -18.50
CA PRO A 69 1.02 15.76 -17.73
C PRO A 69 1.25 14.28 -18.07
N SER A 70 2.50 13.84 -18.00
CA SER A 70 2.93 12.43 -18.08
C SER A 70 3.54 11.92 -16.76
N SER A 71 3.40 12.73 -15.70
CA SER A 71 3.74 12.42 -14.31
C SER A 71 2.74 13.11 -13.39
N ASP A 72 2.34 12.42 -12.32
CA ASP A 72 1.50 12.98 -11.26
C ASP A 72 2.28 13.39 -10.00
N THR A 73 3.61 13.22 -10.03
CA THR A 73 4.52 13.70 -8.96
C THR A 73 4.27 15.18 -8.65
N GLY A 74 4.00 15.48 -7.38
CA GLY A 74 3.83 16.85 -6.87
C GLY A 74 2.39 17.37 -6.86
N TRP A 75 1.44 16.70 -7.53
CA TRP A 75 0.04 17.13 -7.55
C TRP A 75 -0.98 15.99 -7.42
N GLY A 76 -0.58 14.74 -7.67
CA GLY A 76 -1.47 13.58 -7.71
C GLY A 76 -1.76 12.90 -6.37
N CYS A 77 -1.21 13.35 -5.25
CA CYS A 77 -1.26 12.58 -3.99
C CYS A 77 -2.68 12.25 -3.54
N MET A 78 -3.59 13.24 -3.55
CA MET A 78 -4.98 13.02 -3.15
C MET A 78 -5.72 12.08 -4.11
N LEU A 79 -5.39 12.13 -5.41
CA LEU A 79 -5.93 11.18 -6.39
C LEU A 79 -5.46 9.76 -6.11
N ARG A 80 -4.19 9.57 -5.71
CA ARG A 80 -3.67 8.27 -5.29
C ARG A 80 -4.33 7.76 -4.01
N CYS A 81 -4.58 8.62 -3.03
CA CYS A 81 -5.36 8.26 -1.85
C CYS A 81 -6.79 7.83 -2.21
N GLY A 82 -7.44 8.56 -3.12
CA GLY A 82 -8.75 8.19 -3.67
C GLY A 82 -8.74 6.81 -4.37
N GLN A 83 -7.69 6.52 -5.14
CA GLN A 83 -7.49 5.20 -5.75
C GLN A 83 -7.34 4.10 -4.69
N MET A 84 -6.58 4.34 -3.61
CA MET A 84 -6.37 3.34 -2.54
C MET A 84 -7.67 3.02 -1.80
N ILE A 85 -8.44 4.03 -1.38
CA ILE A 85 -9.69 3.79 -0.65
C ILE A 85 -10.76 3.11 -1.53
N LEU A 86 -10.86 3.51 -2.80
CA LEU A 86 -11.76 2.85 -3.75
C LEU A 86 -11.33 1.42 -4.05
N ALA A 87 -10.04 1.19 -4.24
CA ALA A 87 -9.50 -0.15 -4.46
C ALA A 87 -9.72 -1.05 -3.24
N GLN A 88 -9.61 -0.53 -2.01
CA GLN A 88 -9.95 -1.28 -0.81
C GLN A 88 -11.43 -1.66 -0.77
N ALA A 89 -12.34 -0.76 -1.17
CA ALA A 89 -13.77 -1.09 -1.28
C ALA A 89 -14.02 -2.19 -2.32
N LEU A 90 -13.33 -2.15 -3.47
CA LEU A 90 -13.40 -3.20 -4.49
C LEU A 90 -12.85 -4.53 -3.99
N VAL A 91 -11.71 -4.53 -3.27
CA VAL A 91 -11.17 -5.73 -2.62
C VAL A 91 -12.18 -6.33 -1.65
N CYS A 92 -12.79 -5.52 -0.78
CA CYS A 92 -13.84 -6.00 0.12
C CYS A 92 -15.05 -6.57 -0.63
N SER A 93 -15.48 -5.92 -1.72
CA SER A 93 -16.64 -6.34 -2.50
C SER A 93 -16.41 -7.60 -3.33
N GLN A 94 -15.19 -7.85 -3.79
CA GLN A 94 -14.89 -8.90 -4.77
C GLN A 94 -14.10 -10.08 -4.18
N LEU A 95 -13.21 -9.81 -3.21
CA LEU A 95 -12.31 -10.79 -2.60
C LEU A 95 -12.62 -11.01 -1.10
N GLY A 96 -13.30 -10.05 -0.47
CA GLY A 96 -13.62 -10.06 0.97
C GLY A 96 -12.51 -9.44 1.84
N ARG A 97 -12.87 -8.96 3.03
CA ARG A 97 -11.95 -8.32 3.99
C ARG A 97 -10.82 -9.25 4.46
N ALA A 98 -11.11 -10.54 4.55
CA ALA A 98 -10.16 -11.58 4.96
C ALA A 98 -9.13 -11.95 3.89
N TRP A 99 -9.31 -11.49 2.64
CA TRP A 99 -8.33 -11.75 1.58
C TRP A 99 -6.95 -11.15 1.93
N ARG A 100 -5.90 -11.90 1.61
CA ARG A 100 -4.50 -11.52 1.76
C ARG A 100 -3.74 -11.82 0.45
N LEU A 101 -2.78 -10.96 0.13
CA LEU A 101 -1.83 -11.15 -0.97
C LEU A 101 -0.78 -12.17 -0.51
N GLY A 102 -0.64 -13.26 -1.27
CA GLY A 102 0.31 -14.34 -0.99
C GLY A 102 1.75 -14.01 -1.37
#